data_AF-A0A3N7I389-F1
#
_entry.id   AF-A0A3N7I389-F1
#
_cell.length_a   1.000
_cell.length_b   1.000
_cell.length_c   1.000
_cell.angle_alpha   90.00
_cell.angle_beta   90.00
_cell.angle_gamma   90.00
#
_symmetry.space_group_name_H-M   'P 1'
#
loop_
_entity.id
_entity.type
_entity.pdbx_description
1 polymer ?
#
loop_
_entity_poly.entity_id
_entity_poly.type
_entity_poly.pdbx_seq_one_letter_code
_entity_poly.pdbx_strand_id
1 'polypeptide(L)'
;MITITLPDGSQRQYAPGTTAMEIAQSISEGLARNVLAAEVNGEVWDASRPIEQDASVRLLTWNDKEGKSTFWHSSAHLMAEALEALYPGTKFGIGPAIETGFYYDVDFGDREFSSDDFKQIEDKMIELARIKSEYVRKPVSKADAEAYFTEKGDEYKLDLIKDLPDGSITFYTQGNFTDLCRGPHIPNTGFIKAVKLTNVAGAYWRGDEKRKQLTRIYGVTFPKAGELADYLHMIEEAKKRDHRKLGRELELFAFSEKVGLGLPLWLPKGARLRQKLIDFMQRAQMKAGYEPVVTPHIGHKNLYVTSGHYEKYGADSFQPIHTPQEGEEFLLKPMNCPHHCEIYKTKPRSYKDLPIRYAEFGTVYRYEQSGELHGLTRVRGFTQDDAHLFCRPDQVKDEFKKVIDLVLYVFGALGFEDYTAQISLRDPENRAKYIGSDENWDRAEKDIIEAAEEKGLKTVVEYGEAAFYGPKLDFMVKDALGRKWQLGTIQVDYNLPERFELEYTGSDNSKHRPVMIHRAPFGSLERFVA
;
A
#
# COMPACT_ATOMS: atom_id res chain seq x y z
N MET A 1 -31.12 8.70 -29.01
CA MET A 1 -29.73 8.35 -29.35
C MET A 1 -28.86 8.91 -28.25
N ILE A 2 -27.91 8.12 -27.75
CA ILE A 2 -26.86 8.55 -26.83
C ILE A 2 -25.56 8.71 -27.59
N THR A 3 -24.71 9.63 -27.17
CA THR A 3 -23.38 9.87 -27.71
C THR A 3 -22.34 9.15 -26.86
N ILE A 4 -21.63 8.21 -27.46
CA ILE A 4 -20.51 7.51 -26.82
C ILE A 4 -19.20 8.04 -27.37
N THR A 5 -18.34 8.52 -26.47
CA THR A 5 -16.98 8.98 -26.79
C THR A 5 -15.98 7.87 -26.49
N LEU A 6 -15.19 7.48 -27.50
CA LEU A 6 -14.15 6.46 -27.38
C LEU A 6 -12.78 7.10 -27.05
N PRO A 7 -11.77 6.31 -26.62
CA PRO A 7 -10.48 6.85 -26.18
C PRO A 7 -9.68 7.61 -27.26
N ASP A 8 -9.96 7.35 -28.54
CA ASP A 8 -9.38 8.07 -29.68
C ASP A 8 -10.06 9.43 -29.96
N GLY A 9 -11.02 9.81 -29.11
CA GLY A 9 -11.84 11.02 -29.27
C GLY A 9 -12.98 10.86 -30.28
N SER A 10 -13.12 9.70 -30.92
CA SER A 10 -14.22 9.48 -31.85
C SER A 10 -15.55 9.39 -31.09
N GLN A 11 -16.59 9.96 -31.68
CA GLN A 11 -17.95 9.94 -31.14
C GLN A 11 -18.83 9.08 -32.03
N ARG A 12 -19.62 8.19 -31.41
CA ARG A 12 -20.56 7.31 -32.11
C ARG A 12 -21.92 7.39 -31.43
N GLN A 13 -22.99 7.25 -32.21
CA GLN A 13 -24.36 7.28 -31.70
C GLN A 13 -24.93 5.88 -31.56
N TYR A 14 -25.55 5.60 -30.41
CA TYR A 14 -26.21 4.34 -30.11
C TYR A 14 -27.62 4.58 -29.55
N ALA A 15 -28.44 3.53 -29.48
CA ALA A 15 -29.72 3.60 -28.79
C ALA A 15 -29.49 3.65 -27.26
N PRO A 16 -30.28 4.42 -26.49
CA PRO A 16 -30.28 4.31 -25.03
C PRO A 16 -30.48 2.85 -24.59
N GLY A 17 -29.74 2.43 -23.58
CA GLY A 17 -29.70 1.05 -23.10
C GLY A 17 -28.66 0.16 -23.77
N THR A 18 -27.93 0.66 -24.78
CA THR A 18 -26.82 -0.08 -25.40
C THR A 18 -25.72 -0.35 -24.36
N THR A 19 -25.18 -1.56 -24.36
CA THR A 19 -24.14 -2.01 -23.43
C THR A 19 -22.74 -1.80 -24.01
N ALA A 20 -21.72 -1.78 -23.14
CA ALA A 20 -20.33 -1.71 -23.61
C ALA A 20 -19.91 -2.95 -24.44
N MET A 21 -20.51 -4.11 -24.17
CA MET A 21 -20.30 -5.32 -24.97
C MET A 21 -20.86 -5.18 -26.39
N GLU A 22 -22.05 -4.62 -26.55
CA GLU A 22 -22.65 -4.34 -27.87
C GLU A 22 -21.84 -3.28 -28.64
N ILE A 23 -21.32 -2.26 -27.94
CA ILE A 23 -20.39 -1.29 -28.52
C ILE A 23 -19.13 -2.01 -29.02
N ALA A 24 -18.55 -2.91 -28.22
CA ALA A 24 -17.37 -3.68 -28.62
C ALA A 24 -17.63 -4.55 -29.86
N GLN A 25 -18.79 -5.22 -29.92
CA GLN A 25 -19.23 -6.02 -31.06
C GLN A 25 -19.38 -5.18 -32.33
N SER A 26 -19.94 -3.96 -32.21
CA SER A 26 -20.08 -3.03 -33.33
C SER A 26 -18.73 -2.54 -33.90
N ILE A 27 -17.67 -2.57 -33.09
CA ILE A 27 -16.30 -2.24 -33.52
C ILE A 27 -15.66 -3.46 -34.18
N SER A 28 -15.59 -4.58 -33.48
CA SER A 28 -15.20 -5.88 -34.07
C SER A 28 -15.48 -7.05 -33.14
N GLU A 29 -15.80 -8.20 -33.73
CA GLU A 29 -15.89 -9.50 -33.04
C GLU A 29 -14.60 -9.87 -32.28
N GLY A 30 -13.44 -9.56 -32.86
CA GLY A 30 -12.14 -9.85 -32.24
C GLY A 30 -11.92 -9.05 -30.95
N LEU A 31 -12.33 -7.78 -30.94
CA LEU A 31 -12.27 -6.95 -29.74
C LEU A 31 -13.25 -7.44 -28.68
N ALA A 32 -14.52 -7.64 -29.05
CA ALA A 32 -15.58 -8.08 -28.12
C ALA A 32 -15.20 -9.35 -27.34
N ARG A 33 -14.56 -10.33 -28.00
CA ARG A 33 -14.09 -11.57 -27.36
C ARG A 33 -13.05 -11.39 -26.26
N ASN A 34 -12.37 -10.23 -26.23
CA ASN A 34 -11.32 -9.94 -25.24
C ASN A 34 -11.77 -8.93 -24.17
N VAL A 35 -12.99 -8.38 -24.29
CA VAL A 35 -13.53 -7.43 -23.32
C VAL A 35 -13.92 -8.16 -22.04
N LEU A 36 -13.41 -7.65 -20.92
CA LEU A 36 -13.68 -8.15 -19.57
C LEU A 36 -14.59 -7.21 -18.79
N ALA A 37 -14.43 -5.89 -18.98
CA ALA A 37 -15.21 -4.84 -18.34
C ALA A 37 -15.20 -3.59 -19.21
N ALA A 38 -15.86 -2.52 -18.77
CA ALA A 38 -15.74 -1.21 -19.40
C ALA A 38 -15.62 -0.13 -18.33
N GLU A 39 -14.83 0.89 -18.62
CA GLU A 39 -14.83 2.14 -17.85
C GLU A 39 -15.81 3.10 -18.52
N VAL A 40 -16.81 3.55 -17.77
CA VAL A 40 -17.87 4.45 -18.22
C VAL A 40 -17.81 5.71 -17.36
N ASN A 41 -17.50 6.87 -17.95
CA ASN A 41 -17.31 8.13 -17.23
C ASN A 41 -16.32 8.04 -16.05
N GLY A 42 -15.25 7.25 -16.20
CA GLY A 42 -14.23 7.04 -15.18
C GLY A 42 -14.54 5.94 -14.15
N GLU A 43 -15.73 5.32 -14.20
CA GLU A 43 -16.10 4.21 -13.32
C GLU A 43 -16.04 2.85 -14.03
N VAL A 44 -15.49 1.83 -13.38
CA VAL A 44 -15.40 0.47 -13.94
C VAL A 44 -16.73 -0.28 -13.74
N TRP A 45 -17.39 -0.65 -14.83
CA TRP A 45 -18.68 -1.32 -14.89
C TRP A 45 -18.60 -2.69 -15.60
N ASP A 46 -19.61 -3.53 -15.38
CA ASP A 46 -19.83 -4.73 -16.18
C ASP A 46 -20.02 -4.34 -17.65
N ALA A 47 -19.44 -5.12 -18.55
CA ALA A 47 -19.59 -4.84 -19.98
C ALA A 47 -21.05 -4.99 -20.47
N SER A 48 -21.89 -5.71 -19.73
CA SER A 48 -23.31 -5.94 -20.00
C SER A 48 -24.25 -4.89 -19.38
N ARG A 49 -23.74 -3.93 -18.61
CA ARG A 49 -24.57 -2.90 -17.98
C ARG A 49 -25.11 -1.91 -19.05
N PRO A 50 -26.42 -1.63 -19.09
CA PRO A 50 -27.00 -0.66 -20.02
C PRO A 50 -26.49 0.77 -19.77
N ILE A 51 -26.17 1.49 -20.84
CA ILE A 51 -25.80 2.90 -20.80
C ILE A 51 -27.00 3.73 -21.27
N GLU A 52 -27.54 4.57 -20.39
CA GLU A 52 -28.78 5.33 -20.64
C GLU A 52 -28.54 6.77 -21.12
N GLN A 53 -27.32 7.28 -20.94
CA GLN A 53 -26.96 8.67 -21.20
C GLN A 53 -25.63 8.75 -21.95
N ASP A 54 -25.32 9.93 -22.48
CA ASP A 54 -24.03 10.20 -23.11
C ASP A 54 -22.89 9.88 -22.14
N ALA A 55 -21.86 9.20 -22.65
CA ALA A 55 -20.77 8.73 -21.81
C ALA A 55 -19.44 8.63 -22.56
N SER A 56 -18.34 8.77 -21.84
CA SER A 56 -17.04 8.27 -22.29
C SER A 56 -16.94 6.78 -21.95
N VAL A 57 -16.51 5.97 -22.92
CA VAL A 57 -16.40 4.51 -22.76
C VAL A 57 -15.01 4.04 -23.17
N ARG A 58 -14.31 3.36 -22.26
CA ARG A 58 -13.07 2.64 -22.52
C ARG A 58 -13.29 1.14 -22.27
N LEU A 59 -13.11 0.34 -23.30
CA LEU A 59 -13.22 -1.12 -23.20
C LEU A 59 -11.98 -1.69 -22.52
N LEU A 60 -12.18 -2.50 -21.50
CA LEU A 60 -11.10 -3.04 -20.66
C LEU A 60 -10.87 -4.51 -21.00
N THR A 61 -9.61 -4.86 -21.21
CA THR A 61 -9.15 -6.18 -21.59
C THR A 61 -8.23 -6.77 -20.52
N TRP A 62 -7.71 -7.97 -20.76
CA TRP A 62 -6.70 -8.59 -19.89
C TRP A 62 -5.40 -7.78 -19.76
N ASN A 63 -5.13 -6.85 -20.69
CA ASN A 63 -3.94 -6.01 -20.63
C ASN A 63 -4.10 -4.79 -19.70
N ASP A 64 -5.33 -4.51 -19.28
CA ASP A 64 -5.67 -3.36 -18.43
C ASP A 64 -5.70 -3.77 -16.96
N LYS A 65 -5.22 -2.89 -16.07
CA LYS A 65 -5.22 -3.12 -14.61
C LYS A 65 -6.63 -3.38 -14.10
N GLU A 66 -7.58 -2.54 -14.51
CA GLU A 66 -8.98 -2.63 -14.12
C GLU A 66 -9.61 -3.92 -14.66
N GLY A 67 -9.26 -4.32 -15.90
CA GLY A 67 -9.72 -5.59 -16.49
C GLY A 67 -9.22 -6.83 -15.74
N LYS A 68 -7.96 -6.84 -15.31
CA LYS A 68 -7.41 -7.90 -14.43
C LYS A 68 -8.10 -7.94 -13.07
N SER A 69 -8.35 -6.77 -12.47
CA SER A 69 -9.05 -6.67 -11.20
C SER A 69 -10.47 -7.26 -11.28
N THR A 70 -11.25 -6.89 -12.30
CA THR A 70 -12.59 -7.49 -12.55
C THR A 70 -12.51 -9.00 -12.75
N PHE A 71 -11.51 -9.48 -13.50
CA PHE A 71 -11.31 -10.90 -13.75
C PHE A 71 -11.01 -11.69 -12.47
N TRP A 72 -10.13 -11.19 -11.62
CA TRP A 72 -9.81 -11.86 -10.36
C TRP A 72 -10.95 -11.78 -9.36
N HIS A 73 -11.70 -10.67 -9.33
CA HIS A 73 -12.89 -10.58 -8.50
C HIS A 73 -13.96 -11.60 -8.93
N SER A 74 -14.15 -11.78 -10.24
CA SER A 74 -15.01 -12.84 -10.80
C SER A 74 -14.50 -14.24 -10.48
N SER A 75 -13.18 -14.41 -10.42
CA SER A 75 -12.56 -15.69 -10.05
C SER A 75 -12.76 -16.02 -8.58
N ALA A 76 -12.82 -15.03 -7.69
CA ALA A 76 -13.20 -15.22 -6.29
C ALA A 76 -14.62 -15.78 -6.18
N HIS A 77 -15.56 -15.21 -6.95
CA HIS A 77 -16.94 -15.72 -7.05
C HIS A 77 -17.02 -17.15 -7.59
N LEU A 78 -16.22 -17.47 -8.63
CA LEU A 78 -16.14 -18.85 -9.16
C LEU A 78 -15.58 -19.83 -8.12
N MET A 79 -14.60 -19.40 -7.32
CA MET A 79 -14.09 -20.20 -6.20
C MET A 79 -15.16 -20.42 -5.14
N ALA A 80 -15.94 -19.39 -4.81
CA ALA A 80 -17.05 -19.51 -3.86
C ALA A 80 -18.13 -20.49 -4.36
N GLU A 81 -18.50 -20.43 -5.64
CA GLU A 81 -19.42 -21.42 -6.25
C GLU A 81 -18.84 -22.84 -6.17
N ALA A 82 -17.55 -23.02 -6.45
CA ALA A 82 -16.89 -24.31 -6.34
C ALA A 82 -16.89 -24.85 -4.90
N LEU A 83 -16.63 -23.98 -3.93
CA LEU A 83 -16.67 -24.33 -2.50
C LEU A 83 -18.08 -24.68 -2.04
N GLU A 84 -19.10 -23.91 -2.42
CA GLU A 84 -20.50 -24.20 -2.07
C GLU A 84 -20.96 -25.54 -2.68
N ALA A 85 -20.53 -25.85 -3.90
CA ALA A 85 -20.83 -27.11 -4.58
C ALA A 85 -20.13 -28.33 -3.93
N LEU A 86 -18.89 -28.18 -3.47
CA LEU A 86 -18.13 -29.25 -2.82
C LEU A 86 -18.51 -29.41 -1.34
N TYR A 87 -18.82 -28.30 -0.68
CA TYR A 87 -19.02 -28.19 0.76
C TYR A 87 -20.31 -27.39 1.05
N PRO A 88 -21.49 -28.00 0.87
CA PRO A 88 -22.76 -27.32 1.14
C PRO A 88 -22.86 -26.85 2.59
N GLY A 89 -23.41 -25.65 2.79
CA GLY A 89 -23.52 -25.01 4.11
C GLY A 89 -22.33 -24.12 4.49
N THR A 90 -21.31 -24.04 3.63
CA THR A 90 -20.23 -23.06 3.74
C THR A 90 -20.80 -21.63 3.69
N LYS A 91 -20.32 -20.74 4.56
CA LYS A 91 -20.73 -19.33 4.57
C LYS A 91 -19.60 -18.44 4.07
N PHE A 92 -19.96 -17.36 3.39
CA PHE A 92 -18.99 -16.54 2.67
C PHE A 92 -18.89 -15.15 3.27
N GLY A 93 -17.66 -14.72 3.54
CA GLY A 93 -17.34 -13.38 3.99
C GLY A 93 -17.04 -12.43 2.84
N ILE A 94 -15.81 -11.91 2.83
CA ILE A 94 -15.32 -10.91 1.87
C ILE A 94 -14.33 -11.59 0.91
N GLY A 95 -14.50 -11.34 -0.40
CA GLY A 95 -13.67 -11.92 -1.45
C GLY A 95 -13.25 -10.91 -2.54
N PRO A 96 -12.27 -10.04 -2.27
CA PRO A 96 -11.84 -9.01 -3.21
C PRO A 96 -10.74 -9.52 -4.15
N ALA A 97 -10.60 -8.84 -5.29
CA ALA A 97 -9.35 -8.89 -6.04
C ALA A 97 -8.24 -8.17 -5.28
N ILE A 98 -7.00 -8.62 -5.46
CA ILE A 98 -5.79 -7.99 -4.94
C ILE A 98 -4.85 -7.65 -6.11
N GLU A 99 -3.68 -7.05 -5.82
CA GLU A 99 -2.72 -6.65 -6.86
C GLU A 99 -2.36 -7.81 -7.81
N THR A 100 -2.32 -9.04 -7.30
CA THR A 100 -2.17 -10.24 -8.13
C THR A 100 -3.02 -11.38 -7.57
N GLY A 101 -4.11 -11.67 -8.26
CA GLY A 101 -5.07 -12.71 -7.85
C GLY A 101 -6.19 -12.17 -6.96
N PHE A 102 -6.68 -13.01 -6.07
CA PHE A 102 -7.81 -12.74 -5.19
C PHE A 102 -7.67 -13.55 -3.90
N TYR A 103 -8.50 -13.23 -2.92
CA TYR A 103 -8.77 -14.13 -1.81
C TYR A 103 -10.26 -14.21 -1.52
N TYR A 104 -10.66 -15.16 -0.68
CA TYR A 104 -12.00 -15.20 -0.09
C TYR A 104 -11.93 -15.68 1.36
N ASP A 105 -12.59 -14.95 2.26
CA ASP A 105 -12.81 -15.36 3.64
C ASP A 105 -14.02 -16.28 3.73
N VAL A 106 -13.81 -17.48 4.27
CA VAL A 106 -14.78 -18.57 4.24
C VAL A 106 -14.94 -19.18 5.63
N ASP A 107 -16.19 -19.41 6.03
CA ASP A 107 -16.54 -20.15 7.24
C ASP A 107 -16.99 -21.56 6.86
N PHE A 108 -16.13 -22.53 7.17
CA PHE A 108 -16.40 -23.96 6.97
C PHE A 108 -17.14 -24.59 8.18
N GLY A 109 -17.52 -23.80 9.18
CA GLY A 109 -18.08 -24.31 10.43
C GLY A 109 -17.03 -25.12 11.20
N ASP A 110 -17.38 -26.35 11.59
CA ASP A 110 -16.49 -27.24 12.34
C ASP A 110 -15.53 -28.05 11.44
N ARG A 111 -15.58 -27.84 10.12
CA ARG A 111 -14.75 -28.58 9.17
C ARG A 111 -13.35 -27.98 9.09
N GLU A 112 -12.35 -28.85 9.23
CA GLU A 112 -10.96 -28.51 8.94
C GLU A 112 -10.73 -28.33 7.43
N PHE A 113 -9.96 -27.31 7.07
CA PHE A 113 -9.62 -26.99 5.70
C PHE A 113 -8.11 -26.79 5.57
N SER A 114 -7.51 -27.38 4.53
CA SER A 114 -6.06 -27.28 4.32
C SER A 114 -5.69 -27.15 2.84
N SER A 115 -4.40 -27.00 2.56
CA SER A 115 -3.88 -26.99 1.19
C SER A 115 -4.12 -28.30 0.44
N ASP A 116 -4.40 -29.40 1.14
CA ASP A 116 -4.66 -30.71 0.52
C ASP A 116 -5.97 -30.71 -0.28
N ASP A 117 -6.91 -29.85 0.08
CA ASP A 117 -8.19 -29.67 -0.63
C ASP A 117 -8.05 -28.85 -1.93
N PHE A 118 -6.92 -28.15 -2.14
CA PHE A 118 -6.78 -27.19 -3.24
C PHE A 118 -7.01 -27.81 -4.61
N LYS A 119 -6.47 -29.02 -4.83
CA LYS A 119 -6.58 -29.66 -6.14
C LYS A 119 -8.03 -29.94 -6.53
N GLN A 120 -8.84 -30.40 -5.57
CA GLN A 120 -10.26 -30.68 -5.80
C GLN A 120 -11.04 -29.40 -6.12
N ILE A 121 -10.74 -28.29 -5.45
CA ILE A 121 -11.38 -26.99 -5.70
C ILE A 121 -10.96 -26.43 -7.04
N GLU A 122 -9.66 -26.45 -7.37
CA GLU A 122 -9.13 -26.03 -8.66
C GLU A 122 -9.83 -26.78 -9.81
N ASP A 123 -10.00 -28.10 -9.69
CA ASP A 123 -10.69 -28.92 -10.68
C ASP A 123 -12.17 -28.56 -10.80
N LYS A 124 -12.85 -28.31 -9.67
CA LYS A 124 -14.24 -27.88 -9.67
C LYS A 124 -14.44 -26.49 -10.28
N MET A 125 -13.53 -25.55 -10.01
CA MET A 125 -13.55 -24.22 -10.65
C MET A 125 -13.40 -24.33 -12.17
N ILE A 126 -12.50 -25.19 -12.66
CA ILE A 126 -12.32 -25.42 -14.10
C ILE A 126 -13.55 -26.10 -14.72
N GLU A 127 -14.18 -27.04 -14.01
CA GLU A 127 -15.45 -27.64 -14.42
C GLU A 127 -16.54 -26.57 -14.60
N LEU A 128 -16.74 -25.71 -13.59
CA LEU A 128 -17.74 -24.63 -13.61
C LEU A 128 -17.42 -23.55 -14.66
N ALA A 129 -16.14 -23.21 -14.85
CA ALA A 129 -15.71 -22.27 -15.89
C ALA A 129 -16.09 -22.75 -17.30
N ARG A 130 -16.02 -24.06 -17.56
CA ARG A 130 -16.37 -24.64 -18.87
C ARG A 130 -17.86 -24.54 -19.21
N ILE A 131 -18.72 -24.35 -18.21
CA ILE A 131 -20.16 -24.12 -18.39
C ILE A 131 -20.42 -22.74 -19.03
N LYS A 132 -19.52 -21.76 -18.81
CA LYS A 132 -19.63 -20.37 -19.29
C LYS A 132 -20.88 -19.66 -18.76
N SER A 133 -21.19 -19.89 -17.49
CA SER A 133 -22.27 -19.17 -16.80
C SER A 133 -22.04 -17.66 -16.87
N GLU A 134 -23.08 -16.91 -17.21
CA GLU A 134 -23.06 -15.45 -17.19
C GLU A 134 -23.14 -14.94 -15.75
N TYR A 135 -22.50 -13.80 -15.49
CA TYR A 135 -22.66 -13.08 -14.23
C TYR A 135 -23.82 -12.11 -14.35
N VAL A 136 -24.94 -12.45 -13.71
CA VAL A 136 -26.19 -11.68 -13.80
C VAL A 136 -26.32 -10.75 -12.61
N ARG A 137 -26.21 -9.44 -12.88
CA ARG A 137 -26.41 -8.38 -11.88
C ARG A 137 -27.90 -8.11 -11.67
N LYS A 138 -28.38 -8.14 -10.43
CA LYS A 138 -29.76 -7.81 -10.07
C LYS A 138 -29.80 -6.77 -8.93
N PRO A 139 -30.49 -5.62 -9.10
CA PRO A 139 -30.81 -4.74 -7.98
C PRO A 139 -31.82 -5.40 -7.05
N VAL A 140 -31.58 -5.30 -5.74
CA VAL A 140 -32.40 -5.94 -4.71
C VAL A 140 -32.64 -4.91 -3.59
N SER A 141 -33.87 -4.89 -3.05
CA SER A 141 -34.16 -4.05 -1.89
C SER A 141 -33.42 -4.56 -0.66
N LYS A 142 -33.16 -3.70 0.32
CA LYS A 142 -32.53 -4.11 1.58
C LYS A 142 -33.34 -5.22 2.28
N ALA A 143 -34.66 -5.10 2.29
CA ALA A 143 -35.55 -6.08 2.91
C ALA A 143 -35.47 -7.46 2.21
N ASP A 144 -35.49 -7.49 0.88
CA ASP A 144 -35.38 -8.74 0.11
C ASP A 144 -34.00 -9.38 0.29
N ALA A 145 -32.94 -8.55 0.37
CA ALA A 145 -31.59 -9.03 0.60
C ALA A 145 -31.44 -9.64 2.00
N GLU A 146 -31.98 -8.98 3.03
CA GLU A 146 -32.00 -9.51 4.40
C GLU A 146 -32.82 -10.81 4.48
N ALA A 147 -33.97 -10.88 3.81
CA ALA A 147 -34.79 -12.09 3.76
C ALA A 147 -34.03 -13.26 3.13
N TYR A 148 -33.40 -13.04 1.96
CA TYR A 148 -32.62 -14.06 1.26
C TYR A 148 -31.49 -14.64 2.11
N PHE A 149 -30.67 -13.79 2.74
CA PHE A 149 -29.53 -14.27 3.55
C PHE A 149 -29.95 -14.80 4.93
N THR A 150 -31.12 -14.40 5.43
CA THR A 150 -31.73 -15.04 6.61
C THR A 150 -32.15 -16.47 6.30
N GLU A 151 -32.80 -16.71 5.15
CA GLU A 151 -33.17 -18.06 4.70
C GLU A 151 -31.93 -18.93 4.41
N LYS A 152 -30.90 -18.33 3.80
CA LYS A 152 -29.61 -19.00 3.54
C LYS A 152 -28.80 -19.28 4.81
N GLY A 153 -29.09 -18.59 5.92
CA GLY A 153 -28.37 -18.72 7.19
C GLY A 153 -26.97 -18.09 7.19
N ASP A 154 -26.73 -17.09 6.34
CA ASP A 154 -25.43 -16.42 6.18
C ASP A 154 -25.37 -15.13 7.02
N GLU A 155 -24.86 -15.28 8.25
CA GLU A 155 -24.73 -14.17 9.20
C GLU A 155 -23.75 -13.08 8.76
N TYR A 156 -22.75 -13.43 7.94
CA TYR A 156 -21.74 -12.49 7.48
C TYR A 156 -22.34 -11.51 6.47
N LYS A 157 -23.16 -12.03 5.55
CA LYS A 157 -23.86 -11.19 4.56
C LYS A 157 -24.92 -10.32 5.21
N LEU A 158 -25.63 -10.82 6.21
CA LEU A 158 -26.55 -10.01 7.02
C LEU A 158 -25.81 -8.87 7.74
N ASP A 159 -24.61 -9.12 8.28
CA ASP A 159 -23.79 -8.09 8.92
C ASP A 159 -23.32 -7.02 7.93
N LEU A 160 -23.01 -7.39 6.68
CA LEU A 160 -22.65 -6.43 5.62
C LEU A 160 -23.86 -5.58 5.18
N ILE A 161 -25.04 -6.18 5.04
CA ILE A 161 -26.24 -5.47 4.56
C ILE A 161 -26.67 -4.36 5.53
N LYS A 162 -26.45 -4.53 6.84
CA LYS A 162 -26.77 -3.51 7.84
C LYS A 162 -26.14 -2.15 7.52
N ASP A 163 -24.90 -2.16 7.04
CA ASP A 163 -24.12 -0.95 6.73
C ASP A 163 -24.45 -0.35 5.34
N LEU A 164 -25.23 -1.05 4.52
CA LEU A 164 -25.58 -0.60 3.18
C LEU A 164 -26.90 0.19 3.16
N PRO A 165 -26.97 1.33 2.46
CA PRO A 165 -28.22 2.04 2.25
C PRO A 165 -29.11 1.29 1.25
N ASP A 166 -30.44 1.38 1.45
CA ASP A 166 -31.39 0.80 0.51
C ASP A 166 -31.26 1.42 -0.90
N GLY A 167 -31.54 0.62 -1.93
CA GLY A 167 -31.36 1.01 -3.34
C GLY A 167 -29.92 0.91 -3.87
N SER A 168 -28.91 0.71 -3.00
CA SER A 168 -27.51 0.48 -3.43
C SER A 168 -27.12 -1.01 -3.54
N ILE A 169 -28.01 -1.90 -3.09
CA ILE A 169 -27.75 -3.32 -2.92
C ILE A 169 -27.96 -4.07 -4.23
N THR A 170 -26.99 -4.92 -4.57
CA THR A 170 -27.06 -5.79 -5.73
C THR A 170 -26.62 -7.20 -5.42
N PHE A 171 -27.25 -8.13 -6.11
CA PHE A 171 -26.82 -9.51 -6.18
C PHE A 171 -26.14 -9.78 -7.52
N TYR A 172 -25.12 -10.63 -7.48
CA TYR A 172 -24.62 -11.29 -8.67
C TYR A 172 -24.89 -12.77 -8.55
N THR A 173 -25.52 -13.31 -9.58
CA THR A 173 -25.76 -14.73 -9.72
C THR A 173 -24.91 -15.27 -10.87
N GLN A 174 -24.16 -16.35 -10.63
CA GLN A 174 -23.53 -17.13 -11.66
C GLN A 174 -23.71 -18.62 -11.38
N GLY A 175 -24.17 -19.37 -12.38
CA GLY A 175 -24.51 -20.78 -12.21
C GLY A 175 -25.52 -20.97 -11.07
N ASN A 176 -25.12 -21.72 -10.03
CA ASN A 176 -25.95 -21.98 -8.86
C ASN A 176 -25.63 -21.10 -7.65
N PHE A 177 -24.68 -20.18 -7.79
CA PHE A 177 -24.22 -19.31 -6.70
C PHE A 177 -24.79 -17.90 -6.85
N THR A 178 -25.21 -17.31 -5.73
CA THR A 178 -25.65 -15.91 -5.65
C THR A 178 -24.96 -15.25 -4.47
N ASP A 179 -24.40 -14.07 -4.70
CA ASP A 179 -23.72 -13.30 -3.67
C ASP A 179 -24.09 -11.82 -3.64
N LEU A 180 -23.96 -11.23 -2.45
CA LEU A 180 -24.03 -9.80 -2.21
C LEU A 180 -22.73 -9.16 -2.69
N CYS A 181 -22.80 -8.52 -3.85
CA CYS A 181 -21.64 -7.89 -4.45
C CYS A 181 -22.07 -6.68 -5.29
N ARG A 182 -21.23 -5.64 -5.34
CA ARG A 182 -21.43 -4.47 -6.20
C ARG A 182 -20.90 -4.68 -7.63
N GLY A 183 -19.96 -5.60 -7.79
CA GLY A 183 -19.21 -5.86 -9.02
C GLY A 183 -18.11 -4.82 -9.26
N PRO A 184 -17.60 -4.70 -10.50
CA PRO A 184 -18.07 -5.40 -11.71
C PRO A 184 -17.53 -6.82 -11.85
N HIS A 185 -18.19 -7.62 -12.69
CA HIS A 185 -17.79 -8.97 -13.08
C HIS A 185 -17.52 -9.08 -14.59
N ILE A 186 -16.75 -10.10 -14.95
CA ILE A 186 -16.49 -10.46 -16.36
C ILE A 186 -17.76 -11.03 -17.00
N PRO A 187 -17.87 -11.08 -18.35
CA PRO A 187 -19.12 -11.45 -18.99
C PRO A 187 -19.60 -12.88 -18.67
N ASN A 188 -18.67 -13.83 -18.56
CA ASN A 188 -18.98 -15.20 -18.17
C ASN A 188 -17.77 -15.93 -17.57
N THR A 189 -18.01 -17.05 -16.89
CA THR A 189 -16.96 -17.85 -16.24
C THR A 189 -15.95 -18.47 -17.21
N GLY A 190 -16.27 -18.59 -18.50
CA GLY A 190 -15.44 -19.22 -19.53
C GLY A 190 -14.14 -18.49 -19.88
N PHE A 191 -14.01 -17.23 -19.45
CA PHE A 191 -12.76 -16.49 -19.55
C PHE A 191 -11.68 -17.04 -18.61
N ILE A 192 -12.08 -17.70 -17.50
CA ILE A 192 -11.17 -18.27 -16.50
C ILE A 192 -10.73 -19.66 -16.97
N LYS A 193 -9.49 -19.79 -17.45
CA LYS A 193 -9.01 -21.05 -18.05
C LYS A 193 -7.90 -21.74 -17.28
N ALA A 194 -7.18 -20.99 -16.45
CA ALA A 194 -6.09 -21.51 -15.64
C ALA A 194 -6.28 -21.00 -14.22
N VAL A 195 -6.26 -21.92 -13.26
CA VAL A 195 -6.58 -21.67 -11.85
C VAL A 195 -5.44 -22.24 -11.01
N LYS A 196 -5.01 -21.49 -10.00
CA LYS A 196 -4.13 -21.98 -8.95
C LYS A 196 -4.50 -21.35 -7.61
N LEU A 197 -4.78 -22.19 -6.62
CA LEU A 197 -4.85 -21.79 -5.22
C LEU A 197 -3.43 -21.78 -4.63
N THR A 198 -3.08 -20.72 -3.92
CA THR A 198 -1.69 -20.46 -3.51
C THR A 198 -1.44 -20.78 -2.05
N ASN A 199 -2.29 -20.30 -1.15
CA ASN A 199 -2.11 -20.47 0.29
C ASN A 199 -3.43 -20.28 1.03
N VAL A 200 -3.47 -20.83 2.24
CA VAL A 200 -4.55 -20.65 3.22
C VAL A 200 -4.01 -19.87 4.41
N ALA A 201 -4.82 -18.98 4.97
CA ALA A 201 -4.49 -18.21 6.17
C ALA A 201 -5.72 -18.08 7.08
N GLY A 202 -5.49 -17.80 8.37
CA GLY A 202 -6.56 -17.36 9.25
C GLY A 202 -6.84 -15.87 9.05
N ALA A 203 -8.11 -15.47 9.04
CA ALA A 203 -8.53 -14.09 9.07
C ALA A 203 -9.61 -13.92 10.15
N TYR A 204 -9.74 -12.72 10.72
CA TYR A 204 -10.83 -12.42 11.64
C TYR A 204 -11.90 -11.60 10.93
N TRP A 205 -13.18 -11.87 11.22
CA TRP A 205 -14.27 -11.10 10.62
C TRP A 205 -14.09 -9.60 10.89
N ARG A 206 -14.09 -8.78 9.83
CA ARG A 206 -13.78 -7.33 9.87
C ARG A 206 -12.44 -6.96 10.52
N GLY A 207 -11.49 -7.89 10.61
CA GLY A 207 -10.19 -7.66 11.25
C GLY A 207 -10.24 -7.58 12.78
N ASP A 208 -11.36 -7.94 13.41
CA ASP A 208 -11.53 -7.90 14.87
C ASP A 208 -11.21 -9.27 15.49
N GLU A 209 -10.08 -9.38 16.18
CA GLU A 209 -9.59 -10.62 16.82
C GLU A 209 -10.57 -11.22 17.84
N LYS A 210 -11.56 -10.45 18.32
CA LYS A 210 -12.60 -10.94 19.22
C LYS A 210 -13.74 -11.65 18.50
N ARG A 211 -13.81 -11.54 17.17
CA ARG A 211 -14.84 -12.17 16.35
C ARG A 211 -14.38 -13.54 15.85
N LYS A 212 -15.31 -14.28 15.24
CA LYS A 212 -15.04 -15.61 14.70
C LYS A 212 -13.91 -15.57 13.67
N GLN A 213 -12.99 -16.53 13.80
CA GLN A 213 -11.92 -16.74 12.84
C GLN A 213 -12.48 -17.43 11.58
N LEU A 214 -12.12 -16.89 10.43
CA LEU A 214 -12.44 -17.37 9.10
C LEU A 214 -11.19 -17.97 8.45
N THR A 215 -11.43 -18.81 7.46
CA THR A 215 -10.40 -19.37 6.60
C THR A 215 -10.28 -18.52 5.34
N ARG A 216 -9.17 -17.81 5.18
CA ARG A 216 -8.84 -17.05 3.98
C ARG A 216 -8.13 -17.94 2.98
N ILE A 217 -8.72 -18.10 1.79
CA ILE A 217 -8.12 -18.86 0.69
C ILE A 217 -7.65 -17.88 -0.38
N TYR A 218 -6.37 -17.95 -0.74
CA TYR A 218 -5.79 -17.15 -1.81
C TYR A 218 -5.71 -17.94 -3.11
N GLY A 219 -5.95 -17.26 -4.22
CA GLY A 219 -5.85 -17.85 -5.54
C GLY A 219 -5.47 -16.84 -6.61
N VAL A 220 -4.98 -17.36 -7.72
CA VAL A 220 -4.70 -16.59 -8.93
C VAL A 220 -5.23 -17.35 -10.14
N THR A 221 -5.75 -16.61 -11.10
CA THR A 221 -6.32 -17.15 -12.33
C THR A 221 -5.83 -16.37 -13.53
N PHE A 222 -5.84 -17.04 -14.68
CA PHE A 222 -5.42 -16.47 -15.96
C PHE A 222 -6.33 -16.91 -17.11
N PRO A 223 -6.44 -16.11 -18.18
CA PRO A 223 -7.18 -16.48 -19.38
C PRO A 223 -6.46 -17.54 -20.22
N LYS A 224 -5.19 -17.84 -19.93
CA LYS A 224 -4.36 -18.82 -20.64
C LYS A 224 -3.48 -19.61 -19.67
N ALA A 225 -3.31 -20.91 -19.94
CA ALA A 225 -2.44 -21.79 -19.14
C ALA A 225 -0.95 -21.39 -19.19
N GLY A 226 -0.48 -20.87 -20.33
CA GLY A 226 0.90 -20.39 -20.46
C GLY A 226 1.23 -19.26 -19.48
N GLU A 227 0.32 -18.31 -19.30
CA GLU A 227 0.52 -17.18 -18.37
C GLU A 227 0.56 -17.64 -16.90
N LEU A 228 -0.24 -18.65 -16.54
CA LEU A 228 -0.14 -19.26 -15.22
C LEU A 228 1.22 -19.96 -15.04
N ALA A 229 1.71 -20.67 -16.06
CA ALA A 229 3.03 -21.31 -16.00
C ALA A 229 4.16 -20.29 -15.85
N ASP A 230 4.10 -19.19 -16.60
CA ASP A 230 5.06 -18.08 -16.51
C ASP A 230 5.03 -17.44 -15.12
N TYR A 231 3.83 -17.20 -14.58
CA TYR A 231 3.64 -16.68 -13.22
C TYR A 231 4.23 -17.63 -12.17
N LEU A 232 3.94 -18.93 -12.24
CA LEU A 232 4.46 -19.91 -11.29
C LEU A 232 5.98 -20.04 -11.39
N HIS A 233 6.54 -19.97 -12.61
CA HIS A 233 7.98 -19.97 -12.81
C HIS A 233 8.63 -18.74 -12.16
N MET A 234 8.05 -17.56 -12.35
CA MET A 234 8.51 -16.32 -11.71
C MET A 234 8.48 -16.44 -10.19
N ILE A 235 7.39 -16.97 -9.60
CA ILE A 235 7.26 -17.17 -8.16
C ILE A 235 8.34 -18.13 -7.63
N GLU A 236 8.61 -19.24 -8.32
CA GLU A 236 9.66 -20.18 -7.92
C GLU A 236 11.06 -19.58 -8.02
N GLU A 237 11.35 -18.84 -9.08
CA GLU A 237 12.60 -18.09 -9.22
C GLU A 237 12.79 -17.05 -8.12
N ALA A 238 11.70 -16.41 -7.73
CA ALA A 238 11.72 -15.36 -6.74
C ALA A 238 11.82 -15.92 -5.31
N LYS A 239 11.22 -17.09 -5.01
CA LYS A 239 11.47 -17.85 -3.77
C LYS A 239 12.94 -18.25 -3.59
N LYS A 240 13.66 -18.53 -4.67
CA LYS A 240 15.11 -18.82 -4.61
C LYS A 240 15.92 -17.59 -4.19
N ARG A 241 15.40 -16.39 -4.45
CA ARG A 241 16.04 -15.09 -4.18
C ARG A 241 15.51 -14.43 -2.89
N ASP A 242 14.66 -15.11 -2.14
CA ASP A 242 14.14 -14.62 -0.86
C ASP A 242 15.29 -14.38 0.13
N HIS A 243 15.40 -13.14 0.63
CA HIS A 243 16.46 -12.72 1.55
C HIS A 243 16.47 -13.51 2.86
N ARG A 244 15.35 -14.12 3.27
CA ARG A 244 15.30 -14.99 4.47
C ARG A 244 16.00 -16.31 4.22
N LYS A 245 15.86 -16.85 3.00
CA LYS A 245 16.57 -18.05 2.57
C LYS A 245 18.06 -17.75 2.41
N LEU A 246 18.38 -16.74 1.60
CA LEU A 246 19.76 -16.34 1.34
C LEU A 246 20.46 -15.83 2.59
N GLY A 247 19.78 -15.06 3.43
CA GLY A 247 20.32 -14.54 4.69
C GLY A 247 20.74 -15.64 5.66
N ARG A 248 20.03 -16.76 5.67
CA ARG A 248 20.42 -17.97 6.43
C ARG A 248 21.57 -18.70 5.75
N GLU A 249 21.48 -18.98 4.44
CA GLU A 249 22.50 -19.72 3.69
C GLU A 249 23.87 -19.00 3.66
N LEU A 250 23.84 -17.66 3.62
CA LEU A 250 25.02 -16.81 3.60
C LEU A 250 25.46 -16.34 4.99
N GLU A 251 24.74 -16.71 6.05
CA GLU A 251 24.99 -16.31 7.44
C GLU A 251 25.06 -14.78 7.62
N LEU A 252 24.07 -14.06 7.07
CA LEU A 252 23.97 -12.60 7.15
C LEU A 252 23.23 -12.15 8.42
N PHE A 253 22.13 -12.81 8.77
CA PHE A 253 21.35 -12.49 9.96
C PHE A 253 20.65 -13.75 10.50
N ALA A 254 20.20 -13.66 11.75
CA ALA A 254 19.39 -14.67 12.40
C ALA A 254 18.27 -14.02 13.23
N PHE A 255 17.27 -14.81 13.57
CA PHE A 255 16.24 -14.45 14.54
C PHE A 255 16.28 -15.43 15.71
N SER A 256 15.95 -14.93 16.91
CA SER A 256 15.88 -15.74 18.12
C SER A 256 14.58 -15.41 18.84
N GLU A 257 13.76 -16.41 19.12
CA GLU A 257 12.52 -16.24 19.88
C GLU A 257 12.78 -15.63 21.26
N LYS A 258 13.92 -15.97 21.88
CA LYS A 258 14.35 -15.41 23.17
C LYS A 258 14.74 -13.93 23.09
N VAL A 259 15.16 -13.45 21.92
CA VAL A 259 15.47 -12.03 21.70
C VAL A 259 14.19 -11.26 21.39
N GLY A 260 13.27 -11.86 20.64
CA GLY A 260 11.96 -11.30 20.32
C GLY A 260 11.69 -11.20 18.82
N LEU A 261 10.42 -11.28 18.45
CA LEU A 261 9.98 -11.20 17.06
C LEU A 261 10.26 -9.82 16.46
N GLY A 262 10.76 -9.79 15.23
CA GLY A 262 11.07 -8.55 14.52
C GLY A 262 12.33 -7.84 15.01
N LEU A 263 13.20 -8.53 15.76
CA LEU A 263 14.47 -8.01 16.24
C LEU A 263 15.63 -8.85 15.64
N PRO A 264 16.14 -8.47 14.46
CA PRO A 264 17.16 -9.25 13.77
C PRO A 264 18.51 -9.19 14.48
N LEU A 265 19.17 -10.35 14.56
CA LEU A 265 20.57 -10.48 14.97
C LEU A 265 21.45 -10.46 13.72
N TRP A 266 22.18 -9.37 13.53
CA TRP A 266 23.16 -9.26 12.45
C TRP A 266 24.37 -10.15 12.73
N LEU A 267 24.60 -11.16 11.88
CA LEU A 267 25.74 -12.07 11.98
C LEU A 267 27.00 -11.41 11.37
N PRO A 268 28.23 -11.92 11.61
CA PRO A 268 29.45 -11.23 11.20
C PRO A 268 29.53 -10.81 9.73
N LYS A 269 28.99 -11.61 8.79
CA LYS A 269 28.96 -11.24 7.36
C LYS A 269 27.95 -10.14 7.07
N GLY A 270 26.74 -10.22 7.66
CA GLY A 270 25.73 -9.17 7.50
C GLY A 270 26.12 -7.87 8.19
N ALA A 271 26.74 -7.93 9.37
CA ALA A 271 27.27 -6.75 10.05
C ALA A 271 28.34 -6.03 9.21
N ARG A 272 29.24 -6.77 8.53
CA ARG A 272 30.20 -6.19 7.59
C ARG A 272 29.54 -5.54 6.37
N LEU A 273 28.49 -6.17 5.83
CA LEU A 273 27.70 -5.59 4.74
C LEU A 273 27.04 -4.27 5.19
N ARG A 274 26.37 -4.30 6.34
CA ARG A 274 25.75 -3.14 6.97
C ARG A 274 26.76 -2.01 7.19
N GLN A 275 27.94 -2.30 7.72
CA GLN A 275 28.99 -1.29 7.92
C GLN A 275 29.44 -0.66 6.60
N LYS A 276 29.62 -1.46 5.53
CA LYS A 276 29.99 -0.93 4.21
C LYS A 276 28.96 0.06 3.65
N LEU A 277 27.67 -0.22 3.86
CA LEU A 277 26.57 0.68 3.45
C LEU A 277 26.60 1.97 4.26
N ILE A 278 26.77 1.88 5.58
CA ILE A 278 26.94 3.04 6.47
C ILE A 278 28.12 3.90 5.99
N ASP A 279 29.30 3.30 5.81
CA ASP A 279 30.50 4.04 5.41
C ASP A 279 30.34 4.70 4.04
N PHE A 280 29.68 4.02 3.09
CA PHE A 280 29.38 4.57 1.76
C PHE A 280 28.52 5.83 1.87
N MET A 281 27.42 5.73 2.60
CA MET A 281 26.47 6.82 2.75
C MET A 281 27.05 7.97 3.57
N GLN A 282 27.75 7.71 4.68
CA GLN A 282 28.44 8.74 5.45
C GLN A 282 29.43 9.54 4.61
N ARG A 283 30.20 8.89 3.73
CA ARG A 283 31.10 9.60 2.80
C ARG A 283 30.35 10.50 1.84
N ALA A 284 29.20 10.06 1.31
CA ALA A 284 28.37 10.88 0.43
C ALA A 284 27.76 12.08 1.19
N GLN A 285 27.24 11.82 2.39
CA GLN A 285 26.65 12.81 3.28
C GLN A 285 27.66 13.90 3.70
N MET A 286 28.87 13.53 4.12
CA MET A 286 29.91 14.50 4.47
C MET A 286 30.29 15.40 3.29
N LYS A 287 30.41 14.84 2.08
CA LYS A 287 30.65 15.63 0.85
C LYS A 287 29.50 16.59 0.53
N ALA A 288 28.28 16.21 0.86
CA ALA A 288 27.08 17.05 0.71
C ALA A 288 26.85 18.02 1.88
N GLY A 289 27.79 18.12 2.83
CA GLY A 289 27.71 19.06 3.95
C GLY A 289 26.73 18.66 5.06
N TYR A 290 26.53 17.35 5.26
CA TYR A 290 25.85 16.82 6.45
C TYR A 290 26.80 16.70 7.63
N GLU A 291 26.29 17.02 8.81
CA GLU A 291 26.97 16.93 10.09
C GLU A 291 26.45 15.69 10.85
N PRO A 292 27.32 14.71 11.17
CA PRO A 292 26.89 13.52 11.89
C PRO A 292 26.53 13.85 13.34
N VAL A 293 25.41 13.32 13.81
CA VAL A 293 24.98 13.39 15.22
C VAL A 293 24.62 11.99 15.73
N VAL A 294 24.55 11.83 17.04
CA VAL A 294 24.13 10.59 17.71
C VAL A 294 23.17 10.95 18.83
N THR A 295 21.99 10.33 18.86
CA THR A 295 20.95 10.62 19.84
C THR A 295 20.55 9.37 20.63
N PRO A 296 20.06 9.51 21.88
CA PRO A 296 19.60 8.39 22.69
C PRO A 296 18.51 7.53 22.02
N HIS A 297 18.36 6.29 22.49
CA HIS A 297 17.31 5.36 22.04
C HIS A 297 15.96 5.57 22.75
N ILE A 298 15.98 6.23 23.90
CA ILE A 298 14.81 6.55 24.70
C ILE A 298 14.74 8.07 24.91
N GLY A 299 13.52 8.59 25.02
CA GLY A 299 13.27 9.99 25.33
C GLY A 299 12.12 10.11 26.34
N HIS A 300 12.12 11.19 27.12
CA HIS A 300 11.00 11.47 28.02
C HIS A 300 9.70 11.59 27.21
N LYS A 301 8.58 11.07 27.71
CA LYS A 301 7.28 11.09 27.00
C LYS A 301 6.89 12.47 26.48
N ASN A 302 7.14 13.51 27.27
CA ASN A 302 6.89 14.91 26.89
C ASN A 302 7.58 15.32 25.57
N LEU A 303 8.73 14.74 25.21
CA LEU A 303 9.37 15.00 23.92
C LEU A 303 8.44 14.59 22.76
N TYR A 304 7.80 13.43 22.89
CA TYR A 304 6.94 12.88 21.86
C TYR A 304 5.55 13.51 21.87
N VAL A 305 5.04 13.93 23.03
CA VAL A 305 3.83 14.77 23.13
C VAL A 305 4.07 16.13 22.46
N THR A 306 5.19 16.78 22.77
CA THR A 306 5.58 18.06 22.13
C THR A 306 5.65 17.90 20.62
N SER A 307 6.26 16.82 20.13
CA SER A 307 6.36 16.55 18.69
C SER A 307 5.05 16.11 18.00
N GLY A 308 4.04 15.69 18.76
CA GLY A 308 2.80 15.11 18.25
C GLY A 308 2.87 13.61 17.89
N HIS A 309 4.04 13.00 18.00
CA HIS A 309 4.22 11.57 17.73
C HIS A 309 3.47 10.71 18.74
N TYR A 310 3.33 11.15 19.99
CA TYR A 310 2.62 10.36 21.01
C TYR A 310 1.13 10.17 20.64
N GLU A 311 0.47 11.22 20.16
CA GLU A 311 -0.94 11.12 19.74
C GLU A 311 -1.11 10.31 18.45
N LYS A 312 -0.18 10.47 17.49
CA LYS A 312 -0.31 9.91 16.13
C LYS A 312 0.20 8.47 16.00
N TYR A 313 1.28 8.12 16.70
CA TYR A 313 1.85 6.76 16.71
C TYR A 313 1.38 5.92 17.90
N GLY A 314 0.48 6.41 18.76
CA GLY A 314 0.20 5.84 20.08
C GLY A 314 0.11 4.31 20.15
N ALA A 315 -0.75 3.69 19.33
CA ALA A 315 -0.91 2.22 19.28
C ALA A 315 0.25 1.51 18.55
N ASP A 316 0.88 2.19 17.60
CA ASP A 316 2.00 1.70 16.78
C ASP A 316 3.37 1.94 17.43
N SER A 317 3.39 2.46 18.65
CA SER A 317 4.58 2.67 19.47
C SER A 317 4.69 1.61 20.55
N PHE A 318 5.92 1.32 20.95
CA PHE A 318 6.11 0.58 22.20
C PHE A 318 5.53 1.38 23.36
N GLN A 319 4.90 0.67 24.29
CA GLN A 319 4.27 1.27 25.45
C GLN A 319 5.30 2.01 26.31
N PRO A 320 4.89 3.10 27.00
CA PRO A 320 5.78 3.84 27.88
C PRO A 320 6.49 2.94 28.91
N ILE A 321 7.77 3.21 29.12
CA ILE A 321 8.58 2.64 30.17
C ILE A 321 8.34 3.49 31.42
N HIS A 322 7.69 2.91 32.42
CA HIS A 322 7.48 3.54 33.72
C HIS A 322 8.70 3.33 34.62
N THR A 323 9.13 4.38 35.30
CA THR A 323 10.16 4.28 36.34
C THR A 323 9.52 4.19 37.72
N PRO A 324 10.30 3.89 38.79
CA PRO A 324 9.80 3.95 40.16
C PRO A 324 9.37 5.37 40.60
N GLN A 325 9.74 6.42 39.85
CA GLN A 325 9.37 7.80 40.13
C GLN A 325 8.00 8.10 39.52
N GLU A 326 7.04 8.53 40.34
CA GLU A 326 5.71 8.87 39.87
C GLU A 326 5.77 10.03 38.87
N GLY A 327 5.09 9.85 37.73
CA GLY A 327 5.03 10.82 36.63
C GLY A 327 6.22 10.80 35.66
N GLU A 328 7.23 9.96 35.89
CA GLU A 328 8.37 9.82 34.98
C GLU A 328 8.17 8.66 34.01
N GLU A 329 7.99 9.00 32.73
CA GLU A 329 7.72 8.04 31.66
C GLU A 329 8.66 8.27 30.47
N PHE A 330 9.23 7.19 29.95
CA PHE A 330 10.07 7.21 28.75
C PHE A 330 9.43 6.42 27.61
N LEU A 331 9.75 6.76 26.37
CA LEU A 331 9.43 5.92 25.22
C LEU A 331 10.71 5.55 24.46
N LEU A 332 10.74 4.33 23.93
CA LEU A 332 11.63 3.97 22.83
C LEU A 332 11.30 4.87 21.63
N LYS A 333 12.32 5.50 21.03
CA LYS A 333 12.09 6.47 19.97
C LYS A 333 11.47 5.80 18.72
N PRO A 334 10.29 6.25 18.24
CA PRO A 334 9.74 5.77 16.97
C PRO A 334 10.32 6.50 15.75
N MET A 335 10.96 7.65 15.98
CA MET A 335 11.58 8.55 15.00
C MET A 335 12.74 9.34 15.62
N ASN A 336 13.70 9.79 14.81
CA ASN A 336 14.83 10.61 15.29
C ASN A 336 14.53 12.12 15.31
N CYS A 337 13.55 12.59 14.53
CA CYS A 337 13.26 14.02 14.36
C CYS A 337 13.16 14.83 15.67
N PRO A 338 12.50 14.36 16.76
CA PRO A 338 12.36 15.18 17.96
C PRO A 338 13.70 15.45 18.64
N HIS A 339 14.63 14.49 18.59
CA HIS A 339 15.96 14.64 19.16
C HIS A 339 16.82 15.61 18.34
N HIS A 340 16.67 15.60 17.01
CA HIS A 340 17.40 16.52 16.14
C HIS A 340 16.92 17.97 16.31
N CYS A 341 15.63 18.18 16.61
CA CYS A 341 15.09 19.48 17.02
C CYS A 341 15.76 19.99 18.31
N GLU A 342 15.91 19.13 19.32
CA GLU A 342 16.61 19.51 20.56
C GLU A 342 18.11 19.82 20.31
N ILE A 343 18.78 19.09 19.42
CA ILE A 343 20.15 19.44 18.99
C ILE A 343 20.19 20.81 18.31
N TYR A 344 19.22 21.12 17.44
CA TYR A 344 19.13 22.43 16.79
C TYR A 344 19.06 23.57 17.82
N LYS A 345 18.24 23.41 18.86
CA LYS A 345 18.02 24.40 19.94
C LYS A 345 19.22 24.71 20.83
N THR A 346 20.23 23.84 20.86
CA THR A 346 21.37 23.97 21.79
C THR A 346 22.12 25.30 21.74
N LYS A 347 22.01 26.05 20.64
CA LYS A 347 22.57 27.39 20.50
C LYS A 347 21.75 28.26 19.55
N PRO A 348 21.80 29.61 19.71
CA PRO A 348 21.22 30.54 18.75
C PRO A 348 21.77 30.33 17.33
N ARG A 349 20.91 30.52 16.32
CA ARG A 349 21.26 30.38 14.90
C ARG A 349 21.07 31.71 14.16
N SER A 350 21.99 32.04 13.26
CA SER A 350 21.85 33.12 12.27
C SER A 350 21.31 32.56 10.96
N TYR A 351 20.62 33.38 10.18
CA TYR A 351 20.23 33.05 8.79
C TYR A 351 21.43 32.61 7.93
N LYS A 352 22.65 33.05 8.28
CA LYS A 352 23.91 32.69 7.62
C LYS A 352 24.38 31.26 7.94
N ASP A 353 23.93 30.69 9.05
CA ASP A 353 24.26 29.32 9.43
C ASP A 353 23.42 28.31 8.63
N LEU A 354 22.31 28.73 8.03
CA LEU A 354 21.38 27.87 7.29
C LEU A 354 21.78 27.74 5.81
N PRO A 355 21.72 26.53 5.23
CA PRO A 355 21.07 25.33 5.78
C PRO A 355 21.99 24.48 6.68
N ILE A 356 21.44 23.98 7.79
CA ILE A 356 22.07 23.00 8.68
C ILE A 356 21.54 21.62 8.33
N ARG A 357 22.38 20.58 8.35
CA ARG A 357 21.97 19.22 7.95
C ARG A 357 22.47 18.18 8.94
N TYR A 358 21.65 17.78 9.91
CA TYR A 358 22.03 16.71 10.83
C TYR A 358 21.73 15.35 10.23
N ALA A 359 22.70 14.44 10.24
CA ALA A 359 22.54 13.07 9.78
C ALA A 359 22.87 12.08 10.90
N GLU A 360 22.07 11.01 11.01
CA GLU A 360 22.26 9.97 12.01
C GLU A 360 21.88 8.62 11.41
N PHE A 361 22.70 7.60 11.63
CA PHE A 361 22.25 6.21 11.49
C PHE A 361 21.43 5.84 12.72
N GLY A 362 20.23 6.41 12.80
CA GLY A 362 19.42 6.43 14.01
C GLY A 362 18.56 5.17 14.13
N THR A 363 18.78 4.42 15.20
CA THR A 363 17.98 3.22 15.50
C THR A 363 16.67 3.61 16.17
N VAL A 364 15.55 3.24 15.55
CA VAL A 364 14.20 3.52 16.03
C VAL A 364 13.43 2.22 16.24
N TYR A 365 12.32 2.33 16.97
CA TYR A 365 11.48 1.19 17.34
C TYR A 365 10.02 1.46 17.07
N ARG A 366 9.35 0.53 16.37
CA ARG A 366 7.92 0.58 16.10
C ARG A 366 7.24 -0.72 16.51
N TYR A 367 6.04 -0.62 17.05
CA TYR A 367 5.25 -1.76 17.46
C TYR A 367 4.45 -2.30 16.27
N GLU A 368 5.14 -2.96 15.35
CA GLU A 368 4.52 -3.67 14.24
C GLU A 368 3.80 -4.93 14.77
N GLN A 369 2.62 -5.23 14.24
CA GLN A 369 1.87 -6.42 14.64
C GLN A 369 2.64 -7.70 14.27
N SER A 370 2.54 -8.74 15.09
CA SER A 370 3.33 -9.97 14.90
C SER A 370 3.11 -10.62 13.53
N GLY A 371 1.88 -10.58 13.01
CA GLY A 371 1.52 -11.09 11.68
C GLY A 371 2.10 -10.29 10.51
N GLU A 372 2.55 -9.05 10.75
CA GLU A 372 3.11 -8.18 9.71
C GLU A 372 4.63 -8.31 9.58
N LEU A 373 5.30 -8.93 10.56
CA LEU A 373 6.75 -9.07 10.58
C LEU A 373 7.23 -10.00 9.47
N HIS A 374 8.25 -9.58 8.73
CA HIS A 374 8.74 -10.35 7.59
C HIS A 374 10.25 -10.19 7.38
N GLY A 375 11.04 -11.17 7.85
CA GLY A 375 12.49 -11.14 7.71
C GLY A 375 13.07 -9.78 8.10
N LEU A 376 13.92 -9.20 7.25
CA LEU A 376 14.42 -7.83 7.40
C LEU A 376 13.53 -6.74 6.75
N THR A 377 12.51 -7.05 5.96
CA THR A 377 11.73 -6.02 5.23
C THR A 377 10.78 -5.25 6.16
N ARG A 378 10.28 -5.92 7.21
CA ARG A 378 9.40 -5.34 8.23
C ARG A 378 9.77 -5.90 9.61
N VAL A 379 10.31 -5.03 10.45
CA VAL A 379 10.93 -5.33 11.75
C VAL A 379 10.53 -4.28 12.78
N ARG A 380 10.64 -4.62 14.07
CA ARG A 380 10.30 -3.71 15.19
C ARG A 380 11.44 -2.79 15.59
N GLY A 381 12.68 -3.21 15.38
CA GLY A 381 13.88 -2.42 15.63
C GLY A 381 14.70 -2.30 14.36
N PHE A 382 14.95 -1.08 13.91
CA PHE A 382 15.66 -0.83 12.66
C PHE A 382 16.43 0.49 12.69
N THR A 383 17.44 0.59 11.84
CA THR A 383 18.31 1.76 11.75
C THR A 383 18.11 2.45 10.41
N GLN A 384 17.72 3.71 10.43
CA GLN A 384 17.55 4.51 9.24
C GLN A 384 18.79 5.35 8.95
N ASP A 385 19.07 5.64 7.68
CA ASP A 385 20.07 6.62 7.26
C ASP A 385 19.52 8.06 7.35
N ASP A 386 18.86 8.32 8.47
CA ASP A 386 17.98 9.46 8.69
C ASP A 386 18.74 10.79 8.74
N ALA A 387 18.10 11.85 8.28
CA ALA A 387 18.62 13.19 8.39
C ALA A 387 17.53 14.25 8.39
N HIS A 388 17.82 15.32 9.12
CA HIS A 388 16.95 16.48 9.27
C HIS A 388 17.71 17.73 8.86
N LEU A 389 17.26 18.35 7.78
CA LEU A 389 17.82 19.60 7.29
C LEU A 389 16.96 20.74 7.80
N PHE A 390 17.58 21.75 8.39
CA PHE A 390 16.93 22.99 8.81
C PHE A 390 17.35 24.07 7.83
N CYS A 391 16.38 24.62 7.12
CA CYS A 391 16.62 25.58 6.06
C CYS A 391 15.64 26.76 6.17
N ARG A 392 15.97 27.87 5.52
CA ARG A 392 15.01 28.96 5.38
C ARG A 392 13.95 28.61 4.33
N PRO A 393 12.75 29.20 4.38
CA PRO A 393 11.72 28.97 3.37
C PRO A 393 12.22 29.16 1.92
N ASP A 394 13.08 30.14 1.66
CA ASP A 394 13.67 30.41 0.34
C ASP A 394 14.66 29.32 -0.15
N GLN A 395 15.16 28.48 0.76
CA GLN A 395 16.14 27.43 0.46
C GLN A 395 15.52 26.04 0.26
N VAL A 396 14.25 25.85 0.62
CA VAL A 396 13.59 24.53 0.69
C VAL A 396 13.69 23.79 -0.64
N LYS A 397 13.28 24.42 -1.76
CA LYS A 397 13.26 23.79 -3.08
C LYS A 397 14.65 23.33 -3.54
N ASP A 398 15.67 24.16 -3.33
CA ASP A 398 17.05 23.81 -3.72
C ASP A 398 17.64 22.71 -2.83
N GLU A 399 17.36 22.72 -1.53
CA GLU A 399 17.77 21.62 -0.65
C GLU A 399 17.04 20.33 -0.98
N PHE A 400 15.74 20.39 -1.26
CA PHE A 400 14.94 19.23 -1.69
C PHE A 400 15.53 18.59 -2.95
N LYS A 401 15.88 19.40 -3.96
CA LYS A 401 16.55 18.94 -5.18
C LYS A 401 17.90 18.28 -4.92
N LYS A 402 18.71 18.80 -3.98
CA LYS A 402 19.99 18.17 -3.60
C LYS A 402 19.77 16.83 -2.89
N VAL A 403 18.69 16.67 -2.12
CA VAL A 403 18.33 15.39 -1.54
C VAL A 403 17.92 14.40 -2.62
N ILE A 404 17.15 14.81 -3.63
CA ILE A 404 16.86 13.97 -4.81
C ILE A 404 18.17 13.50 -5.46
N ASP A 405 19.13 14.39 -5.68
CA ASP A 405 20.42 14.02 -6.27
C ASP A 405 21.17 12.97 -5.44
N LEU A 406 21.10 13.05 -4.11
CA LEU A 406 21.68 12.05 -3.21
C LEU A 406 20.98 10.68 -3.35
N VAL A 407 19.65 10.65 -3.45
CA VAL A 407 18.89 9.41 -3.67
C VAL A 407 19.24 8.79 -5.02
N LEU A 408 19.29 9.60 -6.09
CA LEU A 408 19.63 9.13 -7.43
C LEU A 408 21.08 8.62 -7.51
N TYR A 409 22.01 9.27 -6.82
CA TYR A 409 23.40 8.80 -6.69
C TYR A 409 23.45 7.41 -6.04
N VAL A 410 22.67 7.19 -4.98
CA VAL A 410 22.58 5.89 -4.30
C VAL A 410 22.01 4.83 -5.24
N PHE A 411 20.94 5.14 -5.95
CA PHE A 411 20.28 4.22 -6.88
C PHE A 411 21.21 3.84 -8.03
N GLY A 412 21.89 4.81 -8.63
CA GLY A 412 22.88 4.56 -9.68
C GLY A 412 24.09 3.75 -9.19
N ALA A 413 24.57 3.99 -7.97
CA ALA A 413 25.69 3.24 -7.40
C ALA A 413 25.35 1.77 -7.11
N LEU A 414 24.08 1.44 -6.91
CA LEU A 414 23.61 0.11 -6.51
C LEU A 414 22.78 -0.61 -7.58
N GLY A 415 22.61 0.01 -8.75
CA GLY A 415 21.96 -0.61 -9.91
C GLY A 415 20.43 -0.62 -9.85
N PHE A 416 19.81 0.31 -9.11
CA PHE A 416 18.35 0.48 -9.11
C PHE A 416 17.90 1.31 -10.31
N GLU A 417 17.71 0.65 -11.46
CA GLU A 417 17.29 1.31 -12.72
C GLU A 417 15.77 1.46 -12.87
N ASP A 418 14.98 0.50 -12.37
CA ASP A 418 13.51 0.54 -12.43
C ASP A 418 12.91 1.04 -11.10
N TYR A 419 12.74 2.36 -11.00
CA TYR A 419 12.03 3.00 -9.88
C TYR A 419 10.96 3.97 -10.40
N THR A 420 9.94 4.21 -9.57
CA THR A 420 8.93 5.25 -9.79
C THR A 420 8.92 6.18 -8.59
N ALA A 421 8.87 7.49 -8.83
CA ALA A 421 8.69 8.45 -7.77
C ALA A 421 7.19 8.64 -7.49
N GLN A 422 6.77 8.53 -6.25
CA GLN A 422 5.40 8.77 -5.83
C GLN A 422 5.35 10.09 -5.08
N ILE A 423 4.53 11.02 -5.56
CA ILE A 423 4.23 12.28 -4.88
C ILE A 423 2.98 12.03 -4.04
N SER A 424 3.16 11.92 -2.73
CA SER A 424 2.03 11.72 -1.82
C SER A 424 1.56 13.05 -1.28
N LEU A 425 0.29 13.37 -1.57
CA LEU A 425 -0.39 14.62 -1.22
C LEU A 425 -1.47 14.39 -0.16
N ARG A 426 -1.96 15.48 0.44
CA ARG A 426 -3.02 15.39 1.46
C ARG A 426 -4.32 14.89 0.85
N ASP A 427 -5.15 14.29 1.69
CA ASP A 427 -6.50 13.90 1.34
C ASP A 427 -7.34 15.18 1.13
N PRO A 428 -7.93 15.41 -0.06
CA PRO A 428 -8.77 16.57 -0.30
C PRO A 428 -10.01 16.63 0.59
N GLU A 429 -10.55 15.47 0.99
CA GLU A 429 -11.80 15.32 1.74
C GLU A 429 -11.56 15.24 3.25
N ASN A 430 -10.46 14.61 3.69
CA ASN A 430 -10.14 14.44 5.12
C ASN A 430 -8.96 15.30 5.60
N ARG A 431 -9.21 16.60 5.79
CA ARG A 431 -8.19 17.55 6.26
C ARG A 431 -7.79 17.37 7.74
N ALA A 432 -8.66 16.80 8.57
CA ALA A 432 -8.43 16.64 10.01
C ALA A 432 -7.25 15.69 10.36
N LYS A 433 -6.87 14.82 9.41
CA LYS A 433 -5.70 13.94 9.54
C LYS A 433 -4.38 14.73 9.62
N TYR A 434 -4.31 15.89 8.97
CA TYR A 434 -3.10 16.67 8.73
C TYR A 434 -3.00 17.86 9.68
N ILE A 435 -1.78 18.21 10.09
CA ILE A 435 -1.50 19.37 10.94
C ILE A 435 -0.87 20.51 10.11
N GLY A 436 -1.11 21.76 10.54
CA GLY A 436 -0.59 22.97 9.89
C GLY A 436 -1.64 23.78 9.14
N SER A 437 -1.23 24.95 8.64
CA SER A 437 -2.10 25.84 7.86
C SER A 437 -2.24 25.36 6.41
N ASP A 438 -3.39 25.64 5.80
CA ASP A 438 -3.64 25.33 4.38
C ASP A 438 -2.60 25.99 3.45
N GLU A 439 -2.18 27.22 3.78
CA GLU A 439 -1.16 27.97 3.02
C GLU A 439 0.19 27.26 3.00
N ASN A 440 0.61 26.66 4.13
CA ASN A 440 1.86 25.90 4.20
C ASN A 440 1.77 24.61 3.38
N TRP A 441 0.61 23.95 3.41
CA TRP A 441 0.35 22.76 2.61
C TRP A 441 0.36 23.07 1.11
N ASP A 442 -0.39 24.07 0.67
CA ASP A 442 -0.46 24.45 -0.75
C ASP A 442 0.94 24.79 -1.30
N ARG A 443 1.76 25.49 -0.50
CA ARG A 443 3.16 25.76 -0.86
C ARG A 443 3.99 24.47 -0.94
N ALA A 444 3.92 23.61 0.08
CA ALA A 444 4.71 22.37 0.12
C ALA A 444 4.35 21.41 -1.03
N GLU A 445 3.06 21.27 -1.33
CA GLU A 445 2.55 20.41 -2.41
C GLU A 445 2.94 20.94 -3.79
N LYS A 446 2.93 22.26 -3.97
CA LYS A 446 3.43 22.89 -5.19
C LYS A 446 4.94 22.68 -5.35
N ASP A 447 5.71 22.97 -4.30
CA ASP A 447 7.18 22.90 -4.35
C ASP A 447 7.68 21.48 -4.65
N ILE A 448 7.03 20.45 -4.11
CA ILE A 448 7.41 19.05 -4.32
C ILE A 448 7.14 18.58 -5.76
N ILE A 449 6.01 19.02 -6.34
CA ILE A 449 5.65 18.73 -7.74
C ILE A 449 6.66 19.40 -8.67
N GLU A 450 6.88 20.71 -8.50
CA GLU A 450 7.83 21.45 -9.34
C GLU A 450 9.25 20.91 -9.22
N ALA A 451 9.70 20.56 -8.01
CA ALA A 451 11.03 19.99 -7.82
C ALA A 451 11.20 18.63 -8.50
N ALA A 452 10.16 17.78 -8.48
CA ALA A 452 10.19 16.49 -9.17
C ALA A 452 10.16 16.63 -10.69
N GLU A 453 9.39 17.59 -11.23
CA GLU A 453 9.36 17.93 -12.65
C GLU A 453 10.70 18.51 -13.13
N GLU A 454 11.29 19.46 -12.40
CA GLU A 454 12.60 20.04 -12.71
C GLU A 454 13.72 18.99 -12.75
N LYS A 455 13.59 17.92 -11.96
CA LYS A 455 14.53 16.79 -11.92
C LYS A 455 14.23 15.71 -12.97
N GLY A 456 13.15 15.87 -13.75
CA GLY A 456 12.76 14.91 -14.80
C GLY A 456 12.37 13.55 -14.25
N LEU A 457 11.83 13.48 -13.03
CA LEU A 457 11.41 12.22 -12.41
C LEU A 457 10.13 11.71 -13.06
N LYS A 458 10.02 10.38 -13.23
CA LYS A 458 8.77 9.73 -13.59
C LYS A 458 7.91 9.61 -12.34
N THR A 459 6.87 10.43 -12.25
CA THR A 459 6.06 10.56 -11.03
C THR A 459 4.64 10.01 -11.16
N VAL A 460 4.10 9.51 -10.05
CA VAL A 460 2.68 9.21 -9.85
C VAL A 460 2.20 10.00 -8.63
N VAL A 461 1.05 10.66 -8.74
CA VAL A 461 0.45 11.39 -7.61
C VAL A 461 -0.52 10.48 -6.88
N GLU A 462 -0.39 10.39 -5.56
CA GLU A 462 -1.28 9.61 -4.69
C GLU A 462 -1.83 10.51 -3.58
N TYR A 463 -3.15 10.71 -3.56
CA TYR A 463 -3.82 11.51 -2.54
C TYR A 463 -4.10 10.68 -1.28
N GLY A 464 -4.00 11.31 -0.11
CA GLY A 464 -4.27 10.66 1.18
C GLY A 464 -3.06 9.93 1.80
N GLU A 465 -2.00 9.79 1.02
CA GLU A 465 -0.78 9.08 1.40
C GLU A 465 0.27 9.98 2.07
N ALA A 466 0.09 11.31 2.11
CA ALA A 466 1.05 12.23 2.75
C ALA A 466 1.28 11.93 4.24
N ALA A 467 2.44 12.36 4.76
CA ALA A 467 2.66 12.34 6.20
C ALA A 467 1.74 13.35 6.89
N PHE A 468 1.45 13.15 8.17
CA PHE A 468 0.51 14.05 8.88
C PHE A 468 1.02 15.50 8.96
N TYR A 469 2.33 15.74 8.81
CA TYR A 469 2.99 17.04 8.90
C TYR A 469 3.44 17.65 7.57
N GLY A 470 3.27 16.94 6.43
CA GLY A 470 3.65 17.47 5.12
C GLY A 470 3.61 16.45 3.97
N PRO A 471 3.72 16.92 2.71
CA PRO A 471 3.80 16.04 1.54
C PRO A 471 5.15 15.33 1.51
N LYS A 472 5.19 14.20 0.79
CA LYS A 472 6.40 13.38 0.65
C LYS A 472 6.61 12.92 -0.78
N LEU A 473 7.89 12.76 -1.13
CA LEU A 473 8.35 12.13 -2.36
C LEU A 473 8.96 10.80 -1.98
N ASP A 474 8.26 9.73 -2.35
CA ASP A 474 8.64 8.36 -2.07
C ASP A 474 9.20 7.67 -3.31
N PHE A 475 10.31 6.96 -3.17
CA PHE A 475 10.93 6.23 -4.26
C PHE A 475 10.56 4.75 -4.15
N MET A 476 9.70 4.32 -5.08
CA MET A 476 9.17 2.97 -5.15
C MET A 476 10.05 2.12 -6.05
N VAL A 477 10.64 1.07 -5.49
CA VAL A 477 11.43 0.06 -6.23
C VAL A 477 10.69 -1.27 -6.23
N LYS A 478 10.98 -2.13 -7.21
CA LYS A 478 10.47 -3.51 -7.23
C LYS A 478 11.54 -4.47 -6.72
N ASP A 479 11.15 -5.42 -5.86
CA ASP A 479 12.03 -6.52 -5.47
C ASP A 479 12.06 -7.64 -6.53
N ALA A 480 12.83 -8.70 -6.26
CA ALA A 480 12.92 -9.88 -7.12
C ALA A 480 11.60 -10.65 -7.27
N LEU A 481 10.60 -10.39 -6.41
CA LEU A 481 9.24 -10.93 -6.44
C LEU A 481 8.27 -9.99 -7.17
N GLY A 482 8.74 -8.86 -7.70
CA GLY A 482 7.92 -7.85 -8.36
C GLY A 482 7.11 -6.97 -7.39
N ARG A 483 7.28 -7.15 -6.08
CA ARG A 483 6.58 -6.38 -5.04
C ARG A 483 7.20 -4.99 -4.94
N LYS A 484 6.36 -3.98 -4.77
CA LYS A 484 6.81 -2.60 -4.63
C LYS A 484 7.20 -2.30 -3.19
N TRP A 485 8.37 -1.70 -3.01
CA TRP A 485 8.88 -1.26 -1.72
C TRP A 485 9.22 0.22 -1.78
N GLN A 486 8.76 0.95 -0.77
CA GLN A 486 9.27 2.28 -0.50
C GLN A 486 10.66 2.17 0.13
N LEU A 487 11.66 2.74 -0.53
CA LEU A 487 13.02 2.89 0.00
C LEU A 487 13.30 4.34 0.38
N GLY A 488 13.65 5.15 -0.62
CA GLY A 488 13.95 6.58 -0.44
C GLY A 488 12.70 7.37 -0.09
N THR A 489 12.79 8.27 0.88
CA THR A 489 11.72 9.24 1.18
C THR A 489 12.30 10.63 1.45
N ILE A 490 11.61 11.66 0.99
CA ILE A 490 11.92 13.06 1.26
C ILE A 490 10.62 13.77 1.65
N GLN A 491 10.59 14.46 2.79
CA GLN A 491 9.37 15.04 3.35
C GLN A 491 9.66 16.45 3.82
N VAL A 492 8.75 17.39 3.55
CA VAL A 492 8.90 18.79 3.97
C VAL A 492 7.98 19.04 5.15
N ASP A 493 8.53 19.51 6.27
CA ASP A 493 7.84 19.71 7.53
C ASP A 493 7.94 21.16 8.00
N TYR A 494 6.80 21.84 7.98
CA TYR A 494 6.60 23.20 8.50
C TYR A 494 6.09 23.22 9.93
N ASN A 495 5.68 22.06 10.47
CA ASN A 495 4.93 21.94 11.71
C ASN A 495 5.82 21.64 12.90
N LEU A 496 6.74 20.70 12.77
CA LEU A 496 7.60 20.33 13.90
C LEU A 496 8.51 21.48 14.36
N PRO A 497 9.06 22.33 13.46
CA PRO A 497 9.75 23.56 13.87
C PRO A 497 8.87 24.50 14.71
N GLU A 498 7.56 24.61 14.42
CA GLU A 498 6.63 25.40 15.23
C GLU A 498 6.36 24.76 16.59
N ARG A 499 6.09 23.45 16.64
CA ARG A 499 5.82 22.73 17.90
C ARG A 499 7.01 22.75 18.86
N PHE A 500 8.23 22.80 18.31
CA PHE A 500 9.45 22.95 19.09
C PHE A 500 9.87 24.40 19.26
N GLU A 501 9.16 25.40 18.72
CA GLU A 501 9.57 26.81 18.81
C GLU A 501 11.01 27.04 18.30
N LEU A 502 11.39 26.38 17.21
CA LEU A 502 12.73 26.51 16.62
C LEU A 502 12.92 27.89 16.00
N GLU A 503 14.10 28.49 16.17
CA GLU A 503 14.35 29.85 15.69
C GLU A 503 15.70 30.02 14.99
N TYR A 504 15.75 30.97 14.08
CA TYR A 504 16.97 31.63 13.66
C TYR A 504 16.76 33.15 13.61
N THR A 505 17.84 33.91 13.73
CA THR A 505 17.83 35.37 13.56
C THR A 505 18.03 35.71 12.08
N GLY A 506 17.03 36.37 11.48
CA GLY A 506 16.99 36.80 10.09
C GLY A 506 17.96 37.94 9.77
N SER A 507 18.07 38.29 8.48
CA SER A 507 18.84 39.47 8.03
C SER A 507 18.23 40.79 8.49
N ASP A 508 16.96 40.76 8.88
CA ASP A 508 16.18 41.85 9.48
C ASP A 508 16.35 41.95 11.01
N ASN A 509 17.21 41.12 11.61
CA ASN A 509 17.37 40.94 13.06
C ASN A 509 16.13 40.40 13.80
N SER A 510 15.08 39.98 13.09
CA SER A 510 13.90 39.35 13.69
C SER A 510 14.08 37.85 13.85
N LYS A 511 13.26 37.23 14.71
CA LYS A 511 13.21 35.77 14.88
C LYS A 511 12.30 35.16 13.82
N HIS A 512 12.80 34.15 13.14
CA HIS A 512 12.10 33.42 12.09
C HIS A 512 12.14 31.92 12.38
N ARG A 513 11.13 31.20 11.88
CA ARG A 513 11.01 29.74 12.01
C ARG A 513 11.71 29.07 10.83
N PRO A 514 12.62 28.10 11.05
CA PRO A 514 13.17 27.30 9.97
C PRO A 514 12.13 26.31 9.44
N VAL A 515 12.32 25.84 8.21
CA VAL A 515 11.61 24.70 7.63
C VAL A 515 12.50 23.47 7.77
N MET A 516 11.90 22.32 8.09
CA MET A 516 12.63 21.07 8.21
C MET A 516 12.38 20.17 7.01
N ILE A 517 13.44 19.52 6.49
CA ILE A 517 13.33 18.46 5.48
C ILE A 517 13.79 17.16 6.12
N HIS A 518 12.91 16.16 6.14
CA HIS A 518 13.23 14.79 6.54
C HIS A 518 13.68 14.01 5.32
N ARG A 519 14.72 13.19 5.46
CA ARG A 519 15.13 12.32 4.36
C ARG A 519 15.79 11.04 4.84
N ALA A 520 15.53 9.95 4.11
CA ALA A 520 16.21 8.68 4.27
C ALA A 520 16.37 8.00 2.89
N PRO A 521 17.51 8.19 2.18
CA PRO A 521 17.76 7.60 0.87
C PRO A 521 17.74 6.07 0.84
N PHE A 522 18.29 5.40 1.85
CA PHE A 522 18.16 3.94 1.98
C PHE A 522 16.81 3.54 2.58
N GLY A 523 16.22 4.39 3.41
CA GLY A 523 15.15 3.99 4.32
C GLY A 523 15.77 3.34 5.56
N SER A 524 15.39 2.11 5.90
CA SER A 524 16.09 1.34 6.94
C SER A 524 17.15 0.42 6.33
N LEU A 525 18.28 0.26 7.02
CA LEU A 525 19.35 -0.67 6.61
C LEU A 525 18.84 -2.11 6.54
N GLU A 526 17.94 -2.48 7.45
CA GLU A 526 17.27 -3.79 7.43
C GLU A 526 16.50 -3.99 6.12
N ARG A 527 15.61 -3.05 5.77
CA ARG A 527 14.82 -3.15 4.52
C ARG A 527 15.70 -3.04 3.28
N PHE A 528 16.75 -2.22 3.32
CA PHE A 528 17.62 -1.99 2.18
C PHE A 528 18.52 -3.19 1.84
N VAL A 529 18.91 -3.97 2.85
CA VAL A 529 19.68 -5.22 2.66
C VAL A 529 18.77 -6.39 2.27
N ALA A 530 17.50 -6.35 2.67
CA ALA A 530 16.48 -7.31 2.27
C ALA A 530 16.21 -7.21 0.77
#